data_AF-L9ZAY6-F1
#
_entry.id   AF-L9ZAY6-F1
#
_cell.length_a   1.000
_cell.length_b   1.000
_cell.length_c   1.000
_cell.angle_alpha   90.00
_cell.angle_beta   90.00
_cell.angle_gamma   90.00
#
_symmetry.space_group_name_H-M   'P 1'
#
loop_
_entity.id
_entity.type
_entity.pdbx_description
1 polymer ?
#
loop_
_entity_poly.entity_id
_entity_poly.type
_entity_poly.pdbx_seq_one_letter_code
_entity_poly.pdbx_strand_id
1 'polypeptide(L)'
;MSRQQELGGEEGDFEEARIFYRRVKSQDRLTSPTSEQIESPSELSDVDELLDYIRSRKLRYPIDISETEMDELPKDLAIQVLENGPKEDPVKFLLSQFCDSLRKRQRQANKYAMLIHIGQQFLLAHVRAERGMSIKEEEGEIELIRRFLDVDNILSAALFERTDDGVIKFSHFTDTGSDSFRAFLGVTKRKFHYQKKNVQIITYYKGKTGLECKFEFTNEEFEDKWLNGNELRLQGEQFSFNDERPHLIKEIRWGGEQYESPRSFKSDFKEYSFSLDGERRRYQDLLDLESPEGSSISIFDDDVEKAEDKQDRVEIYYEDEDTRVLDKGNLPDNLYVIYSNGKIDLNSSFADHIFADIINGAEISLFHPSQSAAANEFTVNTITFLNIDEDQITPELRRFAETTHEHIVNLSGETASRCLTYLLLHVLSREIDQQFKKGINQLININHGSARNRDVVSSKENEYGGLIEYKNKKDLEKDDAASEIVSNIKTKLKDSSEKVFLWGIPEQTRELDGLNTQSWNDDRVTTIEERVNEQLQEDNFDYTDYHMQIIPLGDNGDRWIIAGLIY
;
A
#
# COMPACT_ATOMS: atom_id res chain seq x y z
N MET A 1 -26.60 -50.42 -32.36
CA MET A 1 -25.41 -49.56 -32.28
C MET A 1 -25.80 -48.35 -31.44
N SER A 2 -25.28 -48.01 -30.26
CA SER A 2 -24.37 -48.57 -29.23
C SER A 2 -24.56 -47.59 -28.04
N ARG A 3 -24.68 -47.91 -26.74
CA ARG A 3 -24.08 -48.88 -25.83
C ARG A 3 -25.06 -49.16 -24.67
N GLN A 4 -25.22 -50.43 -24.31
CA GLN A 4 -25.41 -50.86 -22.92
C GLN A 4 -24.04 -50.82 -22.22
N GLN A 5 -24.04 -50.74 -20.87
CA GLN A 5 -22.90 -50.54 -19.94
C GLN A 5 -22.55 -49.05 -19.79
N GLU A 6 -22.57 -48.43 -18.61
CA GLU A 6 -22.04 -48.91 -17.32
C GLU A 6 -22.97 -48.54 -16.15
N LEU A 7 -23.46 -49.57 -15.45
CA LEU A 7 -23.70 -49.51 -14.00
C LEU A 7 -22.30 -49.55 -13.36
N GLY A 8 -21.67 -48.39 -13.26
CA GLY A 8 -20.51 -48.15 -12.42
C GLY A 8 -20.95 -47.13 -11.39
N GLY A 9 -21.41 -47.61 -10.23
CA GLY A 9 -21.31 -46.80 -9.04
C GLY A 9 -19.82 -46.61 -8.82
N GLU A 10 -19.31 -45.43 -9.17
CA GLU A 10 -18.12 -44.93 -8.50
C GLU A 10 -18.54 -44.82 -7.03
N GLU A 11 -18.14 -45.81 -6.22
CA GLU A 11 -17.91 -45.60 -4.80
C GLU A 11 -16.85 -44.49 -4.74
N GLY A 12 -17.32 -43.24 -4.82
CA GLY A 12 -16.54 -42.13 -4.32
C GLY A 12 -16.24 -42.46 -2.86
N ASP A 13 -14.98 -42.34 -2.47
CA ASP A 13 -14.61 -42.20 -1.06
C ASP A 13 -15.28 -40.91 -0.55
N PHE A 14 -16.59 -40.96 -0.30
CA PHE A 14 -17.30 -39.85 0.30
C PHE A 14 -16.89 -39.83 1.77
N GLU A 15 -16.19 -38.78 2.16
CA GLU A 15 -15.82 -38.55 3.55
C GLU A 15 -17.09 -38.36 4.38
N GLU A 16 -17.19 -39.02 5.54
CA GLU A 16 -18.34 -38.91 6.43
C GLU A 16 -18.58 -37.44 6.84
N ALA A 17 -19.82 -36.96 6.70
CA ALA A 17 -20.20 -35.63 7.15
C ALA A 17 -20.83 -35.68 8.55
N ARG A 18 -20.41 -34.77 9.43
CA ARG A 18 -20.97 -34.63 10.78
C ARG A 18 -21.55 -33.23 10.97
N ILE A 19 -22.83 -33.18 11.31
CA ILE A 19 -23.57 -31.93 11.47
C ILE A 19 -23.93 -31.74 12.94
N PHE A 20 -23.62 -30.56 13.46
CA PHE A 20 -23.94 -30.15 14.81
C PHE A 20 -24.77 -28.88 14.76
N TYR A 21 -25.87 -28.80 15.50
CA TYR A 21 -26.67 -27.60 15.55
C TYR A 21 -27.29 -27.32 16.92
N ARG A 22 -27.53 -26.04 17.19
CA ARG A 22 -28.24 -25.59 18.39
C ARG A 22 -29.01 -24.29 18.15
N ARG A 23 -30.05 -24.06 18.96
CA ARG A 23 -30.76 -22.77 18.97
C ARG A 23 -29.87 -21.68 19.56
N VAL A 24 -29.82 -20.52 18.88
CA VAL A 24 -29.09 -19.34 19.35
C VAL A 24 -29.68 -18.79 20.67
N LYS A 25 -31.00 -18.92 20.83
CA LYS A 25 -31.72 -18.59 22.07
C LYS A 25 -32.11 -19.87 22.81
N SER A 26 -31.16 -20.48 23.52
CA SER A 26 -31.40 -21.58 24.46
C SER A 26 -31.59 -21.05 25.89
N GLN A 27 -32.43 -21.73 26.69
CA GLN A 27 -32.59 -21.45 28.13
C GLN A 27 -31.43 -22.00 28.96
N ASP A 28 -30.72 -23.00 28.45
CA ASP A 28 -29.56 -23.61 29.07
C ASP A 28 -28.32 -23.46 28.15
N ARG A 29 -27.26 -22.88 28.72
CA ARG A 29 -26.01 -22.58 28.00
C ARG A 29 -25.19 -23.83 27.75
N LEU A 30 -25.29 -24.83 28.64
CA LEU A 30 -24.46 -26.03 28.69
C LEU A 30 -25.09 -27.25 28.02
N THR A 31 -26.25 -27.11 27.37
CA THR A 31 -26.84 -28.18 26.58
C THR A 31 -25.91 -28.53 25.43
N SER A 32 -25.57 -29.82 25.29
CA SER A 32 -24.82 -30.30 24.14
C SER A 32 -25.60 -29.99 22.85
N PRO A 33 -24.91 -29.63 21.74
CA PRO A 33 -25.57 -29.46 20.46
C PRO A 33 -26.18 -30.79 20.02
N THR A 34 -27.27 -30.73 19.25
CA THR A 34 -27.74 -31.92 18.55
C THR A 34 -26.71 -32.28 17.49
N SER A 35 -26.32 -33.54 17.42
CA SER A 35 -25.36 -34.05 16.44
C SER A 35 -25.99 -35.12 15.58
N GLU A 36 -25.72 -35.08 14.29
CA GLU A 36 -26.17 -36.05 13.31
C GLU A 36 -25.00 -36.46 12.42
N GLN A 37 -24.90 -37.76 12.13
CA GLN A 37 -23.89 -38.33 11.27
C GLN A 37 -24.56 -38.75 9.96
N ILE A 38 -24.03 -38.27 8.84
CA ILE A 38 -24.53 -38.56 7.51
C ILE A 38 -23.54 -39.51 6.83
N GLU A 39 -24.04 -40.70 6.48
CA GLU A 39 -23.26 -41.76 5.81
C GLU A 39 -23.88 -42.15 4.45
N SER A 40 -25.08 -41.65 4.12
CA SER A 40 -25.77 -41.98 2.87
C SER A 40 -25.14 -41.24 1.68
N PRO A 41 -24.73 -41.93 0.59
CA PRO A 41 -24.10 -41.28 -0.56
C PRO A 41 -24.94 -40.17 -1.20
N SER A 42 -26.28 -40.31 -1.22
CA SER A 42 -27.16 -39.25 -1.75
C SER A 42 -27.18 -38.01 -0.87
N GLU A 43 -27.03 -38.18 0.45
CA GLU A 43 -27.06 -37.07 1.40
C GLU A 43 -25.69 -36.39 1.50
N LEU A 44 -24.61 -37.15 1.36
CA LEU A 44 -23.25 -36.61 1.22
C LEU A 44 -23.13 -35.75 -0.05
N SER A 45 -23.68 -36.21 -1.18
CA SER A 45 -23.75 -35.40 -2.41
C SER A 45 -24.52 -34.09 -2.23
N ASP A 46 -25.57 -34.05 -1.42
CA ASP A 46 -26.32 -32.81 -1.13
C ASP A 46 -25.48 -31.83 -0.28
N VAL A 47 -24.72 -32.36 0.69
CA VAL A 47 -23.81 -31.56 1.52
C VAL A 47 -22.65 -31.02 0.69
N ASP A 48 -22.09 -31.82 -0.20
CA ASP A 48 -21.02 -31.40 -1.13
C ASP A 48 -21.51 -30.32 -2.10
N GLU A 49 -22.67 -30.50 -2.73
CA GLU A 49 -23.26 -29.51 -3.64
C GLU A 49 -23.50 -28.17 -2.91
N LEU A 50 -23.94 -28.24 -1.65
CA LEU A 50 -24.09 -27.05 -0.81
C LEU A 50 -22.76 -26.36 -0.55
N LEU A 51 -21.75 -27.12 -0.10
CA LEU A 51 -20.44 -26.55 0.24
C LEU A 51 -19.82 -25.93 -1.01
N ASP A 52 -19.91 -26.58 -2.16
CA ASP A 52 -19.45 -26.04 -3.43
C ASP A 52 -20.25 -24.79 -3.85
N TYR A 53 -21.56 -24.76 -3.63
CA TYR A 53 -22.35 -23.56 -3.89
C TYR A 53 -21.94 -22.41 -2.96
N ILE A 54 -21.82 -22.66 -1.66
CA ILE A 54 -21.41 -21.67 -0.66
C ILE A 54 -19.99 -21.17 -0.99
N ARG A 55 -19.05 -22.07 -1.27
CA ARG A 55 -17.65 -21.79 -1.64
C ARG A 55 -17.57 -20.96 -2.93
N SER A 56 -18.30 -21.35 -3.98
CA SER A 56 -18.23 -20.67 -5.29
C SER A 56 -19.03 -19.36 -5.38
N ARG A 57 -20.11 -19.22 -4.60
CA ARG A 57 -21.07 -18.10 -4.76
C ARG A 57 -21.11 -17.13 -3.60
N LYS A 58 -20.78 -17.56 -2.38
CA LYS A 58 -20.96 -16.77 -1.15
C LYS A 58 -19.65 -16.46 -0.44
N LEU A 59 -18.76 -17.42 -0.31
CA LEU A 59 -17.48 -17.26 0.39
C LEU A 59 -16.45 -16.62 -0.52
N ARG A 60 -15.65 -15.70 0.01
CA ARG A 60 -14.56 -15.04 -0.72
C ARG A 60 -13.41 -14.69 0.23
N TYR A 61 -12.21 -14.56 -0.36
CA TYR A 61 -10.97 -14.08 0.27
C TYR A 61 -10.56 -14.92 1.48
N PRO A 62 -9.84 -16.04 1.29
CA PRO A 62 -9.35 -16.86 2.38
C PRO A 62 -8.36 -16.08 3.25
N ILE A 63 -8.59 -16.06 4.55
CA ILE A 63 -7.75 -15.40 5.56
C ILE A 63 -7.03 -16.48 6.34
N ASP A 64 -5.73 -16.34 6.56
CA ASP A 64 -5.01 -17.21 7.49
C ASP A 64 -5.52 -16.98 8.91
N ILE A 65 -5.88 -18.07 9.61
CA ILE A 65 -6.41 -17.96 10.97
C ILE A 65 -5.42 -17.27 11.91
N SER A 66 -4.12 -17.37 11.64
CA SER A 66 -3.06 -16.71 12.40
C SER A 66 -3.13 -15.17 12.31
N GLU A 67 -3.54 -14.62 11.17
CA GLU A 67 -3.65 -13.18 10.88
C GLU A 67 -4.93 -12.52 11.45
N THR A 68 -5.82 -13.31 12.06
CA THR A 68 -7.09 -12.80 12.60
C THR A 68 -6.99 -12.33 14.04
N GLU A 69 -7.75 -11.29 14.38
CA GLU A 69 -7.93 -10.80 15.76
C GLU A 69 -8.98 -11.65 16.53
N MET A 70 -9.07 -12.95 16.20
CA MET A 70 -10.05 -13.84 16.83
C MET A 70 -9.60 -14.10 18.27
N ASP A 71 -10.53 -14.04 19.22
CA ASP A 71 -10.23 -14.38 20.61
C ASP A 71 -9.54 -15.78 20.68
N GLU A 72 -8.55 -15.95 21.56
CA GLU A 72 -7.73 -17.16 21.63
C GLU A 72 -8.57 -18.44 21.77
N LEU A 73 -9.60 -18.41 22.63
CA LEU A 73 -10.44 -19.58 22.90
C LEU A 73 -11.20 -20.09 21.65
N PRO A 74 -12.00 -19.29 20.92
CA PRO A 74 -12.63 -19.75 19.70
C PRO A 74 -11.63 -20.13 18.59
N LYS A 75 -10.47 -19.47 18.52
CA LYS A 75 -9.39 -19.80 17.58
C LYS A 75 -8.84 -21.20 17.84
N ASP A 76 -8.48 -21.50 19.08
CA ASP A 76 -7.99 -22.81 19.51
C ASP A 76 -9.03 -23.91 19.26
N LEU A 77 -10.31 -23.63 19.53
CA LEU A 77 -11.39 -24.58 19.30
C LEU A 77 -11.60 -24.87 17.80
N ALA A 78 -11.47 -23.86 16.92
CA ALA A 78 -11.55 -24.04 15.47
C ALA A 78 -10.38 -24.90 14.96
N ILE A 79 -9.15 -24.64 15.42
CA ILE A 79 -7.96 -25.45 15.11
C ILE A 79 -8.16 -26.88 15.60
N GLN A 80 -8.61 -27.08 16.83
CA GLN A 80 -8.85 -28.41 17.39
C GLN A 80 -9.88 -29.21 16.60
N VAL A 81 -10.95 -28.58 16.10
CA VAL A 81 -11.97 -29.25 15.28
C VAL A 81 -11.40 -29.72 13.95
N LEU A 82 -10.52 -28.93 13.31
CA LEU A 82 -9.86 -29.33 12.06
C LEU A 82 -8.78 -30.40 12.26
N GLU A 83 -7.94 -30.25 13.28
CA GLU A 83 -6.79 -31.14 13.47
C GLU A 83 -7.16 -32.49 14.09
N ASN A 84 -8.15 -32.50 14.99
CA ASN A 84 -8.52 -33.68 15.76
C ASN A 84 -9.89 -34.25 15.40
N GLY A 85 -10.56 -33.64 14.41
CA GLY A 85 -11.94 -33.92 14.04
C GLY A 85 -12.97 -33.36 15.03
N PRO A 86 -14.28 -33.44 14.70
CA PRO A 86 -15.33 -32.77 15.45
C PRO A 86 -15.72 -33.60 16.69
N LYS A 87 -14.98 -33.42 17.78
CA LYS A 87 -15.33 -33.97 19.10
C LYS A 87 -16.45 -33.14 19.74
N GLU A 88 -17.31 -33.79 20.54
CA GLU A 88 -18.50 -33.15 21.12
C GLU A 88 -18.16 -31.89 21.93
N ASP A 89 -17.15 -31.95 22.80
CA ASP A 89 -16.77 -30.83 23.67
C ASP A 89 -16.24 -29.62 22.88
N PRO A 90 -15.22 -29.73 22.00
CA PRO A 90 -14.77 -28.60 21.18
C PRO A 90 -15.89 -27.95 20.37
N VAL A 91 -16.73 -28.76 19.70
CA VAL A 91 -17.85 -28.24 18.90
C VAL A 91 -18.90 -27.56 19.77
N LYS A 92 -19.23 -28.15 20.93
CA LYS A 92 -20.15 -27.57 21.92
C LYS A 92 -19.66 -26.22 22.41
N PHE A 93 -18.39 -26.10 22.78
CA PHE A 93 -17.83 -24.83 23.26
C PHE A 93 -17.75 -23.80 22.13
N LEU A 94 -17.34 -24.18 20.93
CA LEU A 94 -17.26 -23.28 19.78
C LEU A 94 -18.64 -22.72 19.42
N LEU A 95 -19.65 -23.58 19.29
CA LEU A 95 -21.04 -23.15 19.04
C LEU A 95 -21.61 -22.31 20.19
N SER A 96 -21.21 -22.57 21.45
CA SER A 96 -21.62 -21.77 22.61
C SER A 96 -21.05 -20.36 22.54
N GLN A 97 -19.74 -20.23 22.33
CA GLN A 97 -19.05 -18.95 22.19
C GLN A 97 -19.64 -18.16 21.01
N PHE A 98 -19.85 -18.83 19.89
CA PHE A 98 -20.47 -18.21 18.73
C PHE A 98 -21.89 -17.70 19.06
N CYS A 99 -22.75 -18.52 19.67
CA CYS A 99 -24.10 -18.08 20.05
C CYS A 99 -24.11 -16.89 21.03
N ASP A 100 -23.16 -16.83 21.96
CA ASP A 100 -23.06 -15.76 22.94
C ASP A 100 -22.54 -14.44 22.34
N SER A 101 -21.77 -14.50 21.24
CA SER A 101 -21.37 -13.33 20.46
C SER A 101 -22.56 -12.62 19.78
N LEU A 102 -23.64 -13.35 19.47
CA LEU A 102 -24.77 -12.84 18.70
C LEU A 102 -25.65 -11.87 19.51
N ARG A 103 -26.00 -10.72 18.91
CA ARG A 103 -26.74 -9.63 19.58
C ARG A 103 -28.11 -9.35 18.95
N LYS A 104 -29.03 -8.79 19.74
CA LYS A 104 -30.33 -8.23 19.30
C LYS A 104 -31.13 -9.17 18.36
N ARG A 105 -31.35 -8.76 17.11
CA ARG A 105 -32.15 -9.49 16.10
C ARG A 105 -31.51 -10.80 15.66
N GLN A 106 -30.25 -11.06 15.96
CA GLN A 106 -29.60 -12.35 15.69
C GLN A 106 -29.93 -13.40 16.76
N ARG A 107 -30.29 -12.97 17.98
CA ARG A 107 -30.68 -13.86 19.08
C ARG A 107 -32.20 -14.09 19.12
N GLN A 108 -32.77 -14.48 17.99
CA GLN A 108 -34.19 -14.82 17.86
C GLN A 108 -34.40 -16.33 18.02
N ALA A 109 -35.59 -16.72 18.49
CA ALA A 109 -35.90 -18.12 18.80
C ALA A 109 -35.92 -19.03 17.56
N ASN A 110 -36.07 -18.47 16.37
CA ASN A 110 -36.08 -19.18 15.09
C ASN A 110 -34.70 -19.20 14.40
N LYS A 111 -33.61 -18.93 15.13
CA LYS A 111 -32.25 -18.91 14.58
C LYS A 111 -31.37 -19.95 15.25
N TYR A 112 -30.50 -20.54 14.45
CA TYR A 112 -29.64 -21.65 14.84
C TYR A 112 -28.20 -21.36 14.48
N ALA A 113 -27.29 -21.87 15.30
CA ALA A 113 -25.88 -22.01 14.99
C ALA A 113 -25.64 -23.45 14.56
N MET A 114 -24.88 -23.65 13.49
CA MET A 114 -24.63 -24.94 12.88
C MET A 114 -23.14 -25.08 12.54
N LEU A 115 -22.60 -26.29 12.73
CA LEU A 115 -21.28 -26.69 12.28
C LEU A 115 -21.42 -27.95 11.40
N ILE A 116 -20.87 -27.91 10.20
CA ILE A 116 -20.82 -29.06 9.27
C ILE A 116 -19.36 -29.39 9.06
N HIS A 117 -18.94 -30.59 9.44
CA HIS A 117 -17.56 -31.05 9.24
C HIS A 117 -17.54 -32.15 8.19
N ILE A 118 -16.65 -32.01 7.20
CA ILE A 118 -16.39 -33.02 6.17
C ILE A 118 -14.91 -32.97 5.80
N GLY A 119 -14.23 -34.11 5.81
CA GLY A 119 -12.80 -34.16 5.48
C GLY A 119 -11.92 -33.27 6.36
N GLN A 120 -11.12 -32.41 5.70
CA GLN A 120 -10.24 -31.42 6.33
C GLN A 120 -10.83 -30.01 6.38
N GLN A 121 -12.15 -29.91 6.40
CA GLN A 121 -12.85 -28.63 6.42
C GLN A 121 -14.08 -28.66 7.32
N PHE A 122 -14.46 -27.49 7.83
CA PHE A 122 -15.77 -27.33 8.45
C PHE A 122 -16.40 -25.98 8.15
N LEU A 123 -17.72 -25.99 7.99
CA LEU A 123 -18.56 -24.81 7.83
C LEU A 123 -19.21 -24.45 9.17
N LEU A 124 -18.93 -23.26 9.68
CA LEU A 124 -19.68 -22.64 10.78
C LEU A 124 -20.74 -21.69 10.20
N ALA A 125 -22.02 -21.95 10.45
CA ALA A 125 -23.13 -21.19 9.88
C ALA A 125 -24.12 -20.67 10.93
N HIS A 126 -24.72 -19.53 10.61
CA HIS A 126 -25.83 -18.92 11.32
C HIS A 126 -27.05 -18.93 10.40
N VAL A 127 -28.06 -19.71 10.76
CA VAL A 127 -29.20 -20.01 9.89
C VAL A 127 -30.52 -19.60 10.50
N ARG A 128 -31.51 -19.32 9.66
CA ARG A 128 -32.88 -18.95 10.07
C ARG A 128 -33.85 -20.07 9.69
N ALA A 129 -34.63 -20.54 10.66
CA ALA A 129 -35.81 -21.37 10.39
C ALA A 129 -36.95 -20.53 9.77
N GLU A 130 -37.60 -21.05 8.73
CA GLU A 130 -38.80 -20.45 8.16
C GLU A 130 -39.98 -20.40 9.16
N ARG A 131 -40.96 -19.52 8.90
CA ARG A 131 -42.17 -19.42 9.72
C ARG A 131 -43.01 -20.68 9.56
N GLY A 132 -43.18 -21.44 10.65
CA GLY A 132 -43.95 -22.69 10.69
C GLY A 132 -43.09 -23.90 11.07
N MET A 133 -41.77 -23.82 10.82
CA MET A 133 -40.78 -24.83 11.19
C MET A 133 -40.20 -24.57 12.58
N SER A 134 -41.05 -24.57 13.60
CA SER A 134 -40.55 -24.94 14.93
C SER A 134 -40.32 -26.45 14.89
N ILE A 135 -39.15 -26.94 15.32
CA ILE A 135 -38.88 -28.39 15.52
C ILE A 135 -40.10 -28.99 16.22
N LYS A 136 -40.96 -29.63 15.45
CA LYS A 136 -42.10 -30.43 15.89
C LYS A 136 -41.77 -31.79 15.35
N GLU A 137 -41.84 -32.77 16.24
CA GLU A 137 -41.29 -34.13 16.16
C GLU A 137 -41.86 -35.01 15.01
N GLU A 138 -42.50 -34.43 14.00
CA GLU A 138 -43.29 -35.14 12.99
C GLU A 138 -42.72 -35.09 11.54
N GLU A 139 -41.74 -34.22 11.23
CA GLU A 139 -40.99 -34.24 9.96
C GLU A 139 -39.55 -34.71 10.26
N GLY A 140 -39.05 -35.70 9.53
CA GLY A 140 -37.75 -36.34 9.80
C GLY A 140 -36.60 -35.33 9.90
N GLU A 141 -35.69 -35.53 10.86
CA GLU A 141 -34.59 -34.61 11.20
C GLU A 141 -33.72 -34.23 9.99
N ILE A 142 -33.59 -35.13 9.01
CA ILE A 142 -32.85 -34.96 7.75
C ILE A 142 -33.49 -33.92 6.79
N GLU A 143 -34.83 -33.87 6.67
CA GLU A 143 -35.48 -32.85 5.82
C GLU A 143 -35.29 -31.45 6.41
N LEU A 144 -35.17 -31.37 7.74
CA LEU A 144 -34.93 -30.16 8.49
C LEU A 144 -33.51 -29.63 8.26
N ILE A 145 -32.51 -30.51 8.25
CA ILE A 145 -31.13 -30.19 7.87
C ILE A 145 -31.13 -29.65 6.43
N ARG A 146 -31.67 -30.39 5.45
CA ARG A 146 -31.74 -29.93 4.05
C ARG A 146 -32.36 -28.53 3.88
N ARG A 147 -33.39 -28.19 4.65
CA ARG A 147 -34.00 -26.85 4.62
C ARG A 147 -33.22 -25.78 5.39
N PHE A 148 -32.50 -26.14 6.45
CA PHE A 148 -31.54 -25.24 7.10
C PHE A 148 -30.32 -24.96 6.24
N LEU A 149 -29.96 -25.94 5.42
CA LEU A 149 -28.89 -25.91 4.46
C LEU A 149 -29.26 -25.16 3.17
N ASP A 150 -30.54 -24.81 2.94
CA ASP A 150 -30.89 -23.89 1.86
C ASP A 150 -30.15 -22.56 2.05
N VAL A 151 -29.41 -22.16 1.01
CA VAL A 151 -28.50 -21.02 1.03
C VAL A 151 -29.24 -19.71 1.32
N ASP A 152 -30.52 -19.62 0.98
CA ASP A 152 -31.36 -18.46 1.29
C ASP A 152 -31.70 -18.33 2.79
N ASN A 153 -31.51 -19.42 3.55
CA ASN A 153 -31.68 -19.46 5.01
C ASN A 153 -30.38 -19.20 5.78
N ILE A 154 -29.23 -19.21 5.11
CA ILE A 154 -27.91 -18.89 5.70
C ILE A 154 -27.75 -17.38 5.81
N LEU A 155 -27.78 -16.88 7.05
CA LEU A 155 -27.59 -15.47 7.36
C LEU A 155 -26.11 -15.07 7.37
N SER A 156 -25.25 -15.99 7.79
CA SER A 156 -23.79 -15.80 7.88
C SER A 156 -23.12 -17.17 7.89
N ALA A 157 -21.94 -17.28 7.31
CA ALA A 157 -21.19 -18.52 7.26
C ALA A 157 -19.68 -18.26 7.22
N ALA A 158 -18.89 -19.19 7.75
CA ALA A 158 -17.45 -19.24 7.60
C ALA A 158 -17.03 -20.69 7.33
N LEU A 159 -16.27 -20.92 6.26
CA LEU A 159 -15.70 -22.22 5.93
C LEU A 159 -14.22 -22.17 6.29
N PHE A 160 -13.82 -23.06 7.19
CA PHE A 160 -12.44 -23.26 7.60
C PHE A 160 -11.90 -24.46 6.85
N GLU A 161 -10.72 -24.30 6.26
CA GLU A 161 -10.06 -25.28 5.41
C GLU A 161 -8.60 -25.38 5.80
N ARG A 162 -8.10 -26.61 5.89
CA ARG A 162 -6.66 -26.86 5.96
C ARG A 162 -6.11 -26.97 4.55
N THR A 163 -5.16 -26.12 4.19
CA THR A 163 -4.47 -26.20 2.90
C THR A 163 -3.39 -27.29 2.90
N ASP A 164 -2.92 -27.69 1.73
CA ASP A 164 -1.95 -28.78 1.56
C ASP A 164 -0.61 -28.54 2.28
N ASP A 165 -0.26 -27.26 2.48
CA ASP A 165 0.90 -26.80 3.25
C ASP A 165 0.70 -26.84 4.79
N GLY A 166 -0.48 -27.29 5.24
CA GLY A 166 -0.84 -27.42 6.64
C GLY A 166 -1.37 -26.14 7.29
N VAL A 167 -1.44 -25.02 6.56
CA VAL A 167 -1.99 -23.74 7.04
C VAL A 167 -3.51 -23.84 7.15
N ILE A 168 -4.09 -23.22 8.18
CA ILE A 168 -5.54 -23.15 8.35
C ILE A 168 -6.00 -21.78 7.86
N LYS A 169 -6.84 -21.79 6.82
CA LYS A 169 -7.47 -20.59 6.29
C LYS A 169 -8.97 -20.67 6.46
N PHE A 170 -9.64 -19.52 6.49
CA PHE A 170 -11.08 -19.50 6.37
C PHE A 170 -11.58 -18.39 5.46
N SER A 171 -12.68 -18.69 4.77
CA SER A 171 -13.44 -17.72 4.00
C SER A 171 -14.78 -17.49 4.69
N HIS A 172 -15.35 -16.28 4.62
CA HIS A 172 -16.59 -15.97 5.33
C HIS A 172 -17.56 -15.10 4.55
N PHE A 173 -18.82 -15.09 5.00
CA PHE A 173 -19.96 -14.38 4.42
C PHE A 173 -20.91 -13.90 5.53
N THR A 174 -21.53 -12.72 5.34
CA THR A 174 -22.60 -12.21 6.23
C THR A 174 -23.61 -11.40 5.43
N ASP A 175 -24.85 -11.89 5.30
CA ASP A 175 -25.95 -11.23 4.56
C ASP A 175 -26.46 -9.96 5.27
N THR A 176 -26.41 -9.96 6.60
CA THR A 176 -27.20 -9.02 7.42
C THR A 176 -26.46 -7.76 7.88
N GLY A 177 -25.27 -7.48 7.35
CA GLY A 177 -24.45 -6.34 7.82
C GLY A 177 -24.16 -6.41 9.32
N SER A 178 -24.16 -7.62 9.88
CA SER A 178 -24.08 -7.80 11.32
C SER A 178 -22.65 -8.02 11.77
N ASP A 179 -22.13 -7.06 12.53
CA ASP A 179 -20.74 -7.04 12.96
C ASP A 179 -20.38 -8.14 13.95
N SER A 180 -21.35 -8.75 14.64
CA SER A 180 -21.07 -9.76 15.68
C SER A 180 -20.47 -11.06 15.14
N PHE A 181 -20.88 -11.50 13.93
CA PHE A 181 -20.30 -12.71 13.31
C PHE A 181 -18.84 -12.46 12.91
N ARG A 182 -18.56 -11.27 12.38
CA ARG A 182 -17.21 -10.87 11.98
C ARG A 182 -16.30 -10.57 13.18
N ALA A 183 -16.84 -9.93 14.20
CA ALA A 183 -16.15 -9.72 15.47
C ALA A 183 -15.81 -11.06 16.14
N PHE A 184 -16.73 -12.03 16.11
CA PHE A 184 -16.44 -13.38 16.57
C PHE A 184 -15.28 -14.03 15.80
N LEU A 185 -15.20 -13.79 14.49
CA LEU A 185 -14.12 -14.29 13.65
C LEU A 185 -12.82 -13.47 13.73
N GLY A 186 -12.78 -12.38 14.51
CA GLY A 186 -11.60 -11.51 14.57
C GLY A 186 -11.32 -10.73 13.29
N VAL A 187 -12.33 -10.54 12.43
CA VAL A 187 -12.19 -9.79 11.18
C VAL A 187 -12.58 -8.34 11.44
N THR A 188 -11.76 -7.64 12.22
CA THR A 188 -12.02 -6.28 12.71
C THR A 188 -11.38 -5.22 11.82
N LYS A 189 -11.81 -5.15 10.55
CA LYS A 189 -11.63 -3.95 9.70
C LYS A 189 -12.83 -3.77 8.79
N ARG A 190 -13.35 -2.54 8.71
CA ARG A 190 -14.50 -2.18 7.85
C ARG A 190 -14.24 -2.37 6.35
N LYS A 191 -12.98 -2.60 5.97
CA LYS A 191 -12.49 -2.92 4.61
C LYS A 191 -13.11 -4.20 4.02
N PHE A 192 -13.57 -5.13 4.87
CA PHE A 192 -14.04 -6.46 4.43
C PHE A 192 -15.54 -6.59 4.08
N HIS A 193 -16.25 -5.48 3.81
CA HIS A 193 -17.66 -5.50 3.36
C HIS A 193 -17.78 -5.89 1.87
N TYR A 194 -17.35 -7.09 1.48
CA TYR A 194 -17.08 -7.44 0.08
C TYR A 194 -18.25 -7.97 -0.76
N GLN A 195 -19.51 -7.81 -0.32
CA GLN A 195 -20.64 -8.41 -1.04
C GLN A 195 -21.67 -7.45 -1.65
N LYS A 196 -21.49 -6.14 -1.50
CA LYS A 196 -22.19 -5.16 -2.35
C LYS A 196 -21.16 -4.18 -2.79
N LYS A 197 -21.19 -3.85 -4.07
CA LYS A 197 -20.52 -2.70 -4.68
C LYS A 197 -20.23 -1.63 -3.61
N ASN A 198 -19.03 -1.73 -3.06
CA ASN A 198 -18.65 -1.20 -1.77
C ASN A 198 -18.07 0.19 -1.94
N VAL A 199 -17.61 0.54 -3.14
CA VAL A 199 -17.40 1.92 -3.57
C VAL A 199 -18.71 2.42 -4.20
N GLN A 200 -19.29 3.46 -3.61
CA GLN A 200 -20.51 4.10 -4.09
C GLN A 200 -20.23 5.58 -4.31
N ILE A 201 -20.34 6.04 -5.55
CA ILE A 201 -20.18 7.45 -5.89
C ILE A 201 -21.57 8.00 -6.18
N ILE A 202 -22.06 8.84 -5.28
CA ILE A 202 -23.37 9.47 -5.39
C ILE A 202 -23.14 10.86 -5.98
N THR A 203 -23.82 11.14 -7.08
CA THR A 203 -23.62 12.34 -7.90
C THR A 203 -24.93 13.01 -8.25
N TYR A 204 -24.87 14.23 -8.77
CA TYR A 204 -26.00 14.90 -9.38
C TYR A 204 -25.85 14.99 -10.91
N TYR A 205 -26.84 14.47 -11.64
CA TYR A 205 -26.98 14.64 -13.08
C TYR A 205 -27.58 16.02 -13.39
N LYS A 206 -26.77 16.91 -14.00
CA LYS A 206 -27.05 18.33 -14.31
C LYS A 206 -26.87 19.33 -13.15
N GLY A 207 -25.79 19.19 -12.36
CA GLY A 207 -25.44 20.14 -11.29
C GLY A 207 -26.21 19.92 -9.99
N LYS A 208 -25.96 20.74 -8.95
CA LYS A 208 -26.44 20.53 -7.56
C LYS A 208 -27.96 20.40 -7.36
N THR A 209 -28.77 20.75 -8.35
CA THR A 209 -30.24 20.64 -8.33
C THR A 209 -30.78 19.53 -9.25
N GLY A 210 -29.88 18.73 -9.81
CA GLY A 210 -30.15 17.64 -10.74
C GLY A 210 -30.69 16.36 -10.07
N LEU A 211 -30.88 15.32 -10.89
CA LEU A 211 -31.27 13.99 -10.40
C LEU A 211 -30.07 13.32 -9.71
N GLU A 212 -30.28 12.74 -8.54
CA GLU A 212 -29.26 11.97 -7.85
C GLU A 212 -29.02 10.65 -8.60
N CYS A 213 -27.76 10.37 -8.94
CA CYS A 213 -27.32 9.15 -9.61
C CYS A 213 -26.28 8.45 -8.74
N LYS A 214 -26.41 7.14 -8.61
CA LYS A 214 -25.50 6.31 -7.82
C LYS A 214 -24.72 5.39 -8.75
N PHE A 215 -23.41 5.56 -8.79
CA PHE A 215 -22.49 4.62 -9.40
C PHE A 215 -21.93 3.73 -8.31
N GLU A 216 -21.77 2.46 -8.63
CA GLU A 216 -21.44 1.46 -7.65
C GLU A 216 -20.43 0.49 -8.27
N PHE A 217 -19.34 0.21 -7.56
CA PHE A 217 -18.23 -0.65 -7.96
C PHE A 217 -17.82 -1.57 -6.82
N THR A 218 -17.30 -2.76 -7.15
CA THR A 218 -16.44 -3.51 -6.24
C THR A 218 -15.08 -2.81 -6.09
N ASN A 219 -14.26 -3.21 -5.10
CA ASN A 219 -12.89 -2.66 -4.99
C ASN A 219 -12.06 -3.00 -6.24
N GLU A 220 -12.06 -4.27 -6.67
CA GLU A 220 -11.33 -4.72 -7.86
C GLU A 220 -11.76 -3.95 -9.11
N GLU A 221 -13.07 -3.83 -9.37
CA GLU A 221 -13.56 -3.04 -10.52
C GLU A 221 -13.18 -1.56 -10.42
N PHE A 222 -13.13 -0.99 -9.22
CA PHE A 222 -12.79 0.41 -9.04
C PHE A 222 -11.29 0.64 -9.22
N GLU A 223 -10.45 -0.21 -8.63
CA GLU A 223 -9.01 -0.26 -8.82
C GLU A 223 -8.66 -0.42 -10.31
N ASP A 224 -9.26 -1.39 -10.98
CA ASP A 224 -9.03 -1.63 -12.41
C ASP A 224 -9.48 -0.46 -13.28
N LYS A 225 -10.57 0.25 -12.93
CA LYS A 225 -11.10 1.35 -13.76
C LYS A 225 -10.52 2.71 -13.45
N TRP A 226 -9.92 2.90 -12.28
CA TRP A 226 -9.40 4.18 -11.82
C TRP A 226 -7.87 4.19 -11.68
N LEU A 227 -7.29 3.16 -11.07
CA LEU A 227 -5.84 3.07 -10.84
C LEU A 227 -5.13 2.45 -12.05
N ASN A 228 -5.61 1.31 -12.53
CA ASN A 228 -4.95 0.56 -13.60
C ASN A 228 -5.44 0.98 -14.99
N GLY A 229 -6.73 1.30 -15.08
CA GLY A 229 -7.42 1.71 -16.28
C GLY A 229 -7.73 3.19 -16.22
N ASN A 230 -7.53 3.90 -17.33
CA ASN A 230 -7.89 5.31 -17.41
C ASN A 230 -9.39 5.53 -17.59
N GLU A 231 -10.26 4.52 -17.38
CA GLU A 231 -11.70 4.55 -17.72
C GLU A 231 -12.53 5.51 -16.85
N LEU A 232 -12.10 5.75 -15.63
CA LEU A 232 -12.80 6.54 -14.61
C LEU A 232 -11.92 7.68 -14.14
N ARG A 233 -12.49 8.89 -14.08
CA ARG A 233 -11.79 10.07 -13.56
C ARG A 233 -12.54 10.68 -12.39
N LEU A 234 -11.80 10.94 -11.32
CA LEU A 234 -12.21 11.74 -10.18
C LEU A 234 -11.36 13.01 -10.18
N GLN A 235 -11.93 14.18 -10.48
CA GLN A 235 -11.20 15.46 -10.50
C GLN A 235 -11.94 16.51 -9.70
N GLY A 236 -11.32 17.02 -8.62
CA GLY A 236 -12.01 17.90 -7.68
C GLY A 236 -13.29 17.24 -7.14
N GLU A 237 -14.43 17.93 -7.25
CA GLU A 237 -15.75 17.40 -6.92
C GLU A 237 -16.45 16.69 -8.09
N GLN A 238 -15.74 16.29 -9.15
CA GLN A 238 -16.35 15.71 -10.35
C GLN A 238 -15.97 14.25 -10.57
N PHE A 239 -16.93 13.48 -11.08
CA PHE A 239 -16.82 12.08 -11.47
C PHE A 239 -17.24 11.92 -12.93
N SER A 240 -16.44 11.24 -13.75
CA SER A 240 -16.77 10.94 -15.15
C SER A 240 -16.19 9.61 -15.58
N PHE A 241 -16.87 8.92 -16.49
CA PHE A 241 -16.24 7.93 -17.35
C PHE A 241 -15.55 8.64 -18.53
N ASN A 242 -14.55 8.00 -19.13
CA ASN A 242 -13.87 8.54 -20.32
C ASN A 242 -14.87 8.99 -21.39
N ASP A 243 -14.62 10.17 -21.96
CA ASP A 243 -15.43 10.79 -23.02
C ASP A 243 -16.89 11.12 -22.66
N GLU A 244 -17.29 10.99 -21.39
CA GLU A 244 -18.60 11.36 -20.89
C GLU A 244 -18.61 12.72 -20.16
N ARG A 245 -19.81 13.30 -20.00
CA ARG A 245 -19.97 14.55 -19.26
C ARG A 245 -19.71 14.30 -17.76
N PRO A 246 -18.95 15.19 -17.09
CA PRO A 246 -18.70 15.05 -15.66
C PRO A 246 -19.98 15.25 -14.83
N HIS A 247 -20.12 14.42 -13.81
CA HIS A 247 -21.13 14.47 -12.78
C HIS A 247 -20.55 15.11 -11.52
N LEU A 248 -21.33 15.94 -10.83
CA LEU A 248 -20.88 16.53 -9.57
C LEU A 248 -21.10 15.52 -8.44
N ILE A 249 -20.03 15.19 -7.73
CA ILE A 249 -20.03 14.29 -6.57
C ILE A 249 -20.72 14.99 -5.41
N LYS A 250 -21.70 14.31 -4.84
CA LYS A 250 -22.36 14.68 -3.59
C LYS A 250 -21.64 14.05 -2.40
N GLU A 251 -21.33 12.75 -2.52
CA GLU A 251 -20.67 11.97 -1.50
C GLU A 251 -20.07 10.70 -2.13
N ILE A 252 -18.97 10.22 -1.55
CA ILE A 252 -18.44 8.90 -1.83
C ILE A 252 -18.63 8.05 -0.58
N ARG A 253 -19.09 6.81 -0.73
CA ARG A 253 -19.16 5.84 0.36
C ARG A 253 -18.26 4.67 0.02
N TRP A 254 -17.46 4.25 0.99
CA TRP A 254 -16.65 3.06 0.84
C TRP A 254 -16.83 2.14 2.04
N GLY A 255 -17.42 0.97 1.80
CA GLY A 255 -17.87 0.08 2.85
C GLY A 255 -18.89 0.77 3.77
N GLY A 256 -18.51 1.02 5.03
CA GLY A 256 -19.34 1.72 6.02
C GLY A 256 -18.97 3.19 6.21
N GLU A 257 -17.96 3.69 5.50
CA GLU A 257 -17.43 5.05 5.66
C GLU A 257 -18.01 5.99 4.61
N GLN A 258 -18.20 7.23 5.03
CA GLN A 258 -18.70 8.30 4.18
C GLN A 258 -17.63 9.37 4.05
N TYR A 259 -17.29 9.68 2.81
CA TYR A 259 -16.30 10.66 2.43
C TYR A 259 -17.01 11.89 1.86
N GLU A 260 -16.81 13.01 2.53
CA GLU A 260 -17.30 14.31 2.06
C GLU A 260 -16.40 14.89 0.95
N SER A 261 -15.13 14.47 0.90
CA SER A 261 -14.15 14.90 -0.10
C SER A 261 -13.65 13.71 -0.92
N PRO A 262 -13.65 13.81 -2.26
CA PRO A 262 -12.99 12.84 -3.12
C PRO A 262 -11.50 12.68 -2.81
N ARG A 263 -10.81 13.72 -2.31
CA ARG A 263 -9.38 13.63 -1.98
C ARG A 263 -9.11 12.60 -0.87
N SER A 264 -9.87 12.66 0.22
CA SER A 264 -9.72 11.71 1.33
C SER A 264 -10.02 10.28 0.89
N PHE A 265 -11.07 10.09 0.09
CA PHE A 265 -11.38 8.76 -0.47
C PHE A 265 -10.25 8.22 -1.36
N LYS A 266 -9.71 9.06 -2.26
CA LYS A 266 -8.61 8.66 -3.15
C LYS A 266 -7.39 8.18 -2.35
N SER A 267 -6.97 8.95 -1.36
CA SER A 267 -5.84 8.64 -0.48
C SER A 267 -6.03 7.28 0.21
N ASP A 268 -7.15 7.10 0.91
CA ASP A 268 -7.45 5.87 1.64
C ASP A 268 -7.58 4.64 0.72
N PHE A 269 -8.19 4.81 -0.46
CA PHE A 269 -8.39 3.72 -1.41
C PHE A 269 -7.06 3.25 -2.01
N LYS A 270 -6.13 4.18 -2.28
CA LYS A 270 -4.77 3.85 -2.73
C LYS A 270 -3.95 3.16 -1.66
N GLU A 271 -4.02 3.63 -0.42
CA GLU A 271 -3.36 2.95 0.70
C GLU A 271 -3.83 1.50 0.84
N TYR A 272 -5.11 1.23 0.57
CA TYR A 272 -5.62 -0.13 0.53
C TYR A 272 -5.16 -0.92 -0.69
N SER A 273 -5.26 -0.36 -1.88
CA SER A 273 -4.98 -1.08 -3.14
C SER A 273 -3.51 -1.49 -3.21
N PHE A 274 -2.60 -0.61 -2.79
CA PHE A 274 -1.16 -0.88 -2.75
C PHE A 274 -0.69 -1.47 -1.41
N SER A 275 -1.61 -1.85 -0.51
CA SER A 275 -1.29 -2.38 0.84
C SER A 275 -0.39 -1.47 1.70
N LEU A 276 -0.34 -0.17 1.43
CA LEU A 276 0.49 0.81 2.14
C LEU A 276 0.08 0.98 3.60
N ASP A 277 -1.19 0.73 3.94
CA ASP A 277 -1.62 0.75 5.34
C ASP A 277 -0.98 -0.37 6.18
N GLY A 278 -0.59 -1.48 5.53
CA GLY A 278 0.24 -2.52 6.14
C GLY A 278 1.63 -1.99 6.44
N GLU A 279 2.27 -1.34 5.46
CA GLU A 279 3.60 -0.74 5.60
C GLU A 279 3.66 0.33 6.70
N ARG A 280 2.63 1.18 6.79
CA ARG A 280 2.54 2.18 7.85
C ARG A 280 2.46 1.56 9.24
N ARG A 281 1.72 0.46 9.40
CA ARG A 281 1.66 -0.28 10.67
C ARG A 281 3.01 -0.90 11.00
N ARG A 282 3.62 -1.62 10.05
CA ARG A 282 4.96 -2.20 10.21
C ARG A 282 6.00 -1.16 10.60
N TYR A 283 5.96 0.01 9.98
CA TYR A 283 6.84 1.13 10.34
C TYR A 283 6.55 1.69 11.74
N GLN A 284 5.28 1.72 12.17
CA GLN A 284 4.92 2.09 13.55
C GLN A 284 5.36 1.03 14.56
N ASP A 285 5.31 -0.25 14.20
CA ASP A 285 5.76 -1.36 15.04
C ASP A 285 7.27 -1.27 15.35
N LEU A 286 8.05 -0.55 14.54
CA LEU A 286 9.45 -0.22 14.85
C LEU A 286 9.60 0.67 16.10
N LEU A 287 8.53 1.35 16.54
CA LEU A 287 8.52 2.12 17.78
C LEU A 287 8.30 1.24 19.02
N ASP A 288 7.63 0.09 18.84
CA ASP A 288 7.16 -0.82 19.88
C ASP A 288 7.56 -2.27 19.55
N LEU A 289 8.86 -2.50 19.37
CA LEU A 289 9.43 -3.81 19.09
C LEU A 289 9.46 -4.67 20.35
N GLU A 290 9.10 -5.95 20.25
CA GLU A 290 9.32 -6.90 21.34
C GLU A 290 10.79 -7.35 21.36
N SER A 291 11.53 -7.10 22.42
CA SER A 291 12.91 -7.56 22.60
C SER A 291 12.95 -9.09 22.68
N PRO A 292 14.11 -9.73 22.44
CA PRO A 292 14.25 -11.17 22.64
C PRO A 292 13.96 -11.63 24.08
N GLU A 293 14.05 -10.71 25.05
CA GLU A 293 13.68 -10.94 26.45
C GLU A 293 12.19 -10.69 26.75
N GLY A 294 11.39 -10.28 25.76
CA GLY A 294 9.95 -10.01 25.87
C GLY A 294 9.59 -8.63 26.46
N SER A 295 10.54 -7.70 26.50
CA SER A 295 10.31 -6.29 26.86
C SER A 295 9.99 -5.44 25.63
N SER A 296 9.20 -4.39 25.77
CA SER A 296 8.99 -3.43 24.68
C SER A 296 10.22 -2.56 24.54
N ILE A 297 10.88 -2.63 23.40
CA ILE A 297 12.01 -1.78 23.00
C ILE A 297 11.65 -0.98 21.75
N SER A 298 12.27 0.15 21.56
CA SER A 298 12.11 0.99 20.38
C SER A 298 13.35 0.90 19.49
N ILE A 299 13.19 1.14 18.19
CA ILE A 299 14.36 1.37 17.30
C ILE A 299 15.21 2.59 17.72
N PHE A 300 14.70 3.39 18.66
CA PHE A 300 15.38 4.51 19.27
C PHE A 300 16.13 4.17 20.56
N ASP A 301 16.00 2.94 21.07
CA ASP A 301 16.63 2.52 22.32
C ASP A 301 18.12 2.21 22.12
N ASP A 302 18.90 2.37 23.20
CA ASP A 302 20.34 2.18 23.18
C ASP A 302 20.76 0.72 22.87
N ASP A 303 19.83 -0.23 23.05
CA ASP A 303 20.06 -1.66 22.77
C ASP A 303 20.12 -1.96 21.26
N VAL A 304 19.64 -1.04 20.41
CA VAL A 304 19.71 -1.17 18.94
C VAL A 304 20.99 -0.52 18.42
N GLU A 305 21.93 -1.35 17.97
CA GLU A 305 23.20 -0.88 17.40
C GLU A 305 22.96 -0.20 16.04
N LYS A 306 22.14 -0.83 15.20
CA LYS A 306 21.90 -0.39 13.82
C LYS A 306 20.59 -0.93 13.26
N ALA A 307 19.98 -0.18 12.36
CA ALA A 307 18.92 -0.70 11.49
C ALA A 307 19.23 -0.39 10.02
N GLU A 308 19.07 -1.38 9.14
CA GLU A 308 19.24 -1.23 7.69
C GLU A 308 17.93 -1.47 6.94
N ASP A 309 17.58 -0.51 6.08
CA ASP A 309 16.47 -0.56 5.15
C ASP A 309 16.90 -1.23 3.84
N LYS A 310 16.38 -2.42 3.56
CA LYS A 310 16.58 -3.18 2.32
C LYS A 310 15.31 -3.19 1.48
N GLN A 311 15.40 -3.65 0.24
CA GLN A 311 14.27 -3.61 -0.70
C GLN A 311 13.02 -4.34 -0.17
N ASP A 312 13.20 -5.55 0.38
CA ASP A 312 12.16 -6.47 0.82
C ASP A 312 11.92 -6.48 2.34
N ARG A 313 12.84 -5.92 3.13
CA ARG A 313 12.83 -6.01 4.60
C ARG A 313 13.62 -4.91 5.28
N VAL A 314 13.43 -4.78 6.59
CA VAL A 314 14.29 -4.01 7.49
C VAL A 314 15.03 -4.98 8.41
N GLU A 315 16.36 -4.86 8.48
CA GLU A 315 17.20 -5.66 9.37
C GLU A 315 17.63 -4.82 10.57
N ILE A 316 17.41 -5.33 11.78
CA ILE A 316 17.67 -4.66 13.05
C ILE A 316 18.75 -5.44 13.79
N TYR A 317 19.85 -4.77 14.10
CA TYR A 317 21.05 -5.32 14.73
C TYR A 317 21.12 -4.88 16.19
N TYR A 318 21.37 -5.84 17.08
CA TYR A 318 21.51 -5.66 18.53
C TYR A 318 22.95 -6.00 18.93
N GLU A 319 23.48 -5.41 20.02
CA GLU A 319 24.89 -5.55 20.40
C GLU A 319 25.33 -7.02 20.64
N ASP A 320 24.45 -7.87 21.20
CA ASP A 320 24.79 -9.24 21.62
C ASP A 320 23.75 -10.30 21.20
N GLU A 321 22.85 -10.00 20.24
CA GLU A 321 21.73 -10.86 19.86
C GLU A 321 21.59 -11.06 18.34
N ASP A 322 20.78 -12.05 17.95
CA ASP A 322 20.48 -12.35 16.56
C ASP A 322 19.74 -11.17 15.88
N THR A 323 20.06 -10.92 14.62
CA THR A 323 19.42 -9.88 13.81
C THR A 323 17.92 -10.14 13.68
N ARG A 324 17.10 -9.16 14.04
CA ARG A 324 15.66 -9.21 13.79
C ARG A 324 15.37 -8.72 12.37
N VAL A 325 14.46 -9.43 11.71
CA VAL A 325 14.00 -9.10 10.36
C VAL A 325 12.53 -8.70 10.41
N LEU A 326 12.21 -7.55 9.81
CA LEU A 326 10.84 -7.11 9.54
C LEU A 326 10.61 -7.10 8.03
N ASP A 327 9.83 -8.06 7.53
CA ASP A 327 9.49 -8.14 6.11
C ASP A 327 8.48 -7.06 5.70
N LYS A 328 8.70 -6.43 4.54
CA LYS A 328 7.77 -5.47 3.92
C LYS A 328 6.61 -6.15 3.18
N GLY A 329 6.54 -7.48 3.23
CA GLY A 329 5.53 -8.27 2.53
C GLY A 329 5.68 -8.23 1.00
N ASN A 330 4.63 -8.66 0.30
CA ASN A 330 4.62 -8.70 -1.16
C ASN A 330 4.25 -7.32 -1.71
N LEU A 331 5.25 -6.54 -2.09
CA LEU A 331 5.09 -5.24 -2.76
C LEU A 331 5.09 -5.43 -4.29
N PRO A 332 4.37 -4.59 -5.06
CA PRO A 332 4.52 -4.52 -6.51
C PRO A 332 5.98 -4.24 -6.92
N ASP A 333 6.43 -4.82 -8.03
CA ASP A 333 7.83 -4.73 -8.50
C ASP A 333 8.29 -3.28 -8.73
N ASN A 334 7.38 -2.38 -9.10
CA ASN A 334 7.65 -0.97 -9.36
C ASN A 334 7.45 -0.07 -8.13
N LEU A 335 7.12 -0.62 -6.96
CA LEU A 335 6.91 0.15 -5.73
C LEU A 335 8.11 0.00 -4.79
N TYR A 336 8.81 1.10 -4.57
CA TYR A 336 9.85 1.23 -3.57
C TYR A 336 9.32 1.89 -2.31
N VAL A 337 9.21 1.09 -1.25
CA VAL A 337 8.89 1.57 0.10
C VAL A 337 10.18 1.83 0.85
N ILE A 338 10.46 3.09 1.15
CA ILE A 338 11.68 3.54 1.82
C ILE A 338 11.35 3.76 3.30
N TYR A 339 11.91 2.94 4.18
CA TYR A 339 11.80 3.09 5.64
C TYR A 339 12.92 3.97 6.20
N SER A 340 14.01 4.14 5.43
CA SER A 340 15.18 4.90 5.87
C SER A 340 14.83 6.31 6.34
N ASN A 341 15.38 6.68 7.49
CA ASN A 341 15.05 7.92 8.19
C ASN A 341 16.28 8.47 8.95
N GLY A 342 16.14 9.10 10.11
CA GLY A 342 17.31 9.52 10.91
C GLY A 342 18.02 8.43 11.72
N LYS A 343 17.46 7.22 11.74
CA LYS A 343 17.86 6.09 12.58
C LYS A 343 17.95 4.77 11.82
N ILE A 344 17.22 4.66 10.72
CA ILE A 344 17.27 3.52 9.82
C ILE A 344 18.12 3.94 8.62
N ASP A 345 19.24 3.25 8.43
CA ASP A 345 20.16 3.50 7.33
C ASP A 345 19.67 2.83 6.06
N LEU A 346 19.68 3.54 4.93
CA LEU A 346 19.37 2.96 3.63
C LEU A 346 20.51 2.05 3.18
N ASN A 347 20.21 0.79 2.87
CA ASN A 347 21.23 -0.12 2.37
C ASN A 347 21.75 0.33 1.00
N SER A 348 23.07 0.29 0.80
CA SER A 348 23.67 0.82 -0.43
C SER A 348 23.22 0.12 -1.70
N SER A 349 23.03 -1.21 -1.67
CA SER A 349 22.57 -1.95 -2.86
C SER A 349 21.13 -1.58 -3.23
N PHE A 350 20.29 -1.29 -2.25
CA PHE A 350 18.93 -0.84 -2.48
C PHE A 350 18.90 0.59 -3.01
N ALA A 351 19.72 1.48 -2.42
CA ALA A 351 19.89 2.84 -2.92
C ALA A 351 20.39 2.88 -4.37
N ASP A 352 21.39 2.06 -4.71
CA ASP A 352 21.94 1.94 -6.07
C ASP A 352 20.86 1.46 -7.06
N HIS A 353 20.00 0.54 -6.64
CA HIS A 353 18.90 0.03 -7.47
C HIS A 353 17.89 1.14 -7.80
N ILE A 354 17.40 1.87 -6.79
CA ILE A 354 16.47 2.99 -6.97
C ILE A 354 17.11 4.06 -7.89
N PHE A 355 18.37 4.39 -7.66
CA PHE A 355 19.07 5.42 -8.42
C PHE A 355 19.29 5.02 -9.88
N ALA A 356 19.61 3.75 -10.13
CA ALA A 356 19.75 3.20 -11.47
C ALA A 356 18.42 3.25 -12.23
N ASP A 357 17.31 2.92 -11.59
CA ASP A 357 15.99 2.97 -12.21
C ASP A 357 15.57 4.39 -12.59
N ILE A 358 15.88 5.38 -11.76
CA ILE A 358 15.69 6.81 -12.08
C ILE A 358 16.50 7.18 -13.33
N ILE A 359 17.77 6.82 -13.39
CA ILE A 359 18.63 7.14 -14.55
C ILE A 359 18.15 6.43 -15.82
N ASN A 360 17.71 5.18 -15.69
CA ASN A 360 17.29 4.37 -16.82
C ASN A 360 15.86 4.70 -17.29
N GLY A 361 15.14 5.57 -16.60
CA GLY A 361 13.76 5.93 -16.91
C GLY A 361 12.78 4.76 -16.71
N ALA A 362 13.03 3.90 -15.72
CA ALA A 362 12.07 2.88 -15.33
C ALA A 362 10.81 3.52 -14.73
N GLU A 363 9.66 2.87 -14.91
CA GLU A 363 8.43 3.25 -14.20
C GLU A 363 8.53 2.80 -12.75
N ILE A 364 8.64 3.76 -11.83
CA ILE A 364 8.81 3.50 -10.40
C ILE A 364 7.91 4.40 -9.55
N SER A 365 7.52 3.89 -8.39
CA SER A 365 6.79 4.63 -7.36
C SER A 365 7.61 4.64 -6.07
N LEU A 366 7.75 5.82 -5.46
CA LEU A 366 8.45 6.02 -4.19
C LEU A 366 7.44 6.33 -3.10
N PHE A 367 7.51 5.60 -2.00
CA PHE A 367 6.65 5.80 -0.82
C PHE A 367 7.45 5.72 0.46
N HIS A 368 7.10 6.55 1.43
CA HIS A 368 7.61 6.50 2.78
C HIS A 368 6.45 6.30 3.79
N PRO A 369 6.53 5.30 4.68
CA PRO A 369 5.43 4.90 5.56
C PRO A 369 5.19 5.86 6.75
N SER A 370 6.00 6.92 6.92
CA SER A 370 5.68 7.98 7.89
C SER A 370 4.44 8.79 7.52
N GLN A 371 4.04 8.80 6.25
CA GLN A 371 2.94 9.61 5.74
C GLN A 371 1.87 8.77 5.04
N SER A 372 0.69 9.36 4.94
CA SER A 372 -0.37 8.85 4.08
C SER A 372 -0.05 9.06 2.60
N ALA A 373 -0.64 8.24 1.74
CA ALA A 373 -0.56 8.45 0.30
C ALA A 373 -1.33 9.72 -0.09
N ALA A 374 -0.82 10.48 -1.06
CA ALA A 374 -1.48 11.65 -1.60
C ALA A 374 -2.75 11.27 -2.38
N ALA A 375 -3.73 12.17 -2.38
CA ALA A 375 -4.94 11.97 -3.18
C ALA A 375 -4.65 11.98 -4.69
N ASN A 376 -3.82 12.94 -5.11
CA ASN A 376 -3.26 13.08 -6.45
C ASN A 376 -1.74 13.06 -6.28
N GLU A 377 -1.08 11.96 -6.65
CA GLU A 377 0.36 11.84 -6.49
C GLU A 377 1.08 12.71 -7.51
N PHE A 378 2.18 13.31 -7.06
CA PHE A 378 3.06 14.00 -7.97
C PHE A 378 3.88 12.99 -8.80
N THR A 379 3.75 13.09 -10.12
CA THR A 379 4.51 12.26 -11.07
C THR A 379 5.42 13.14 -11.90
N VAL A 380 6.69 12.73 -12.01
CA VAL A 380 7.71 13.32 -12.87
C VAL A 380 8.07 12.28 -13.92
N ASN A 381 7.48 12.40 -15.11
CA ASN A 381 7.63 11.42 -16.19
C ASN A 381 7.31 9.99 -15.70
N THR A 382 8.34 9.16 -15.46
CA THR A 382 8.20 7.75 -15.04
C THR A 382 8.36 7.54 -13.53
N ILE A 383 8.58 8.60 -12.75
CA ILE A 383 8.75 8.53 -11.29
C ILE A 383 7.52 9.11 -10.62
N THR A 384 6.83 8.31 -9.80
CA THR A 384 5.70 8.76 -9.00
C THR A 384 6.08 8.83 -7.52
N PHE A 385 5.83 9.98 -6.87
CA PHE A 385 6.01 10.15 -5.43
C PHE A 385 4.66 10.01 -4.73
N LEU A 386 4.43 8.86 -4.08
CA LEU A 386 3.13 8.54 -3.50
C LEU A 386 2.74 9.43 -2.32
N ASN A 387 3.67 10.14 -1.67
CA ASN A 387 3.38 11.03 -0.55
C ASN A 387 3.28 12.52 -0.92
N ILE A 388 3.63 12.92 -2.14
CA ILE A 388 3.58 14.33 -2.57
C ILE A 388 2.24 14.58 -3.25
N ASP A 389 1.47 15.55 -2.77
CA ASP A 389 0.22 15.96 -3.41
C ASP A 389 0.51 16.92 -4.57
N GLU A 390 0.18 16.53 -5.79
CA GLU A 390 0.51 17.29 -7.01
C GLU A 390 -0.12 18.69 -7.02
N ASP A 391 -1.22 18.91 -6.29
CA ASP A 391 -1.86 20.22 -6.18
C ASP A 391 -1.05 21.22 -5.33
N GLN A 392 -0.05 20.74 -4.58
CA GLN A 392 0.85 21.57 -3.77
C GLN A 392 2.09 22.00 -4.57
N ILE A 393 2.34 21.37 -5.71
CA ILE A 393 3.51 21.63 -6.55
C ILE A 393 3.21 22.78 -7.50
N THR A 394 4.11 23.78 -7.53
CA THR A 394 3.98 24.90 -8.48
C THR A 394 4.18 24.43 -9.92
N PRO A 395 3.50 25.03 -10.91
CA PRO A 395 3.70 24.70 -12.32
C PRO A 395 5.17 24.77 -12.77
N GLU A 396 5.92 25.72 -12.22
CA GLU A 396 7.33 25.96 -12.54
C GLU A 396 8.22 24.87 -11.96
N LEU A 397 7.99 24.45 -10.70
CA LEU A 397 8.70 23.33 -10.09
C LEU A 397 8.42 22.00 -10.81
N ARG A 398 7.16 21.76 -11.19
CA ARG A 398 6.78 20.58 -11.99
C ARG A 398 7.55 20.55 -13.30
N ARG A 399 7.49 21.65 -14.05
CA ARG A 399 8.18 21.76 -15.34
C ARG A 399 9.69 21.57 -15.16
N PHE A 400 10.29 22.18 -14.15
CA PHE A 400 11.70 22.01 -13.84
C PHE A 400 12.05 20.54 -13.57
N ALA A 401 11.26 19.84 -12.76
CA ALA A 401 11.45 18.43 -12.44
C ALA A 401 11.31 17.53 -13.67
N GLU A 402 10.27 17.75 -14.49
CA GLU A 402 10.02 17.02 -15.74
C GLU A 402 11.16 17.22 -16.74
N THR A 403 11.54 18.47 -17.03
CA THR A 403 12.67 18.81 -17.92
C THR A 403 13.97 18.20 -17.40
N THR A 404 14.23 18.26 -16.08
CA THR A 404 15.44 17.68 -15.48
C THR A 404 15.48 16.17 -15.64
N HIS A 405 14.37 15.48 -15.39
CA HIS A 405 14.29 14.04 -15.57
C HIS A 405 14.40 13.61 -17.04
N GLU A 406 13.81 14.35 -17.98
CA GLU A 406 14.03 14.11 -19.40
C GLU A 406 15.52 14.19 -19.77
N HIS A 407 16.26 15.16 -19.21
CA HIS A 407 17.70 15.23 -19.42
C HIS A 407 18.42 14.04 -18.79
N ILE A 408 18.07 13.64 -17.55
CA ILE A 408 18.68 12.49 -16.86
C ILE A 408 18.68 11.23 -17.75
N VAL A 409 17.52 10.91 -18.33
CA VAL A 409 17.29 9.68 -19.11
C VAL A 409 17.93 9.75 -20.51
N ASN A 410 18.04 10.95 -21.09
CA ASN A 410 18.55 11.13 -22.46
C ASN A 410 20.04 11.51 -22.54
N LEU A 411 20.67 11.85 -21.42
CA LEU A 411 22.10 12.17 -21.38
C LEU A 411 22.96 10.94 -21.60
N SER A 412 23.94 11.05 -22.50
CA SER A 412 24.91 9.97 -22.75
C SER A 412 25.99 9.82 -21.67
N GLY A 413 26.09 10.78 -20.74
CA GLY A 413 27.15 10.83 -19.72
C GLY A 413 26.64 10.51 -18.32
N GLU A 414 27.10 9.39 -17.75
CA GLU A 414 26.70 8.91 -16.41
C GLU A 414 26.87 9.97 -15.31
N THR A 415 27.99 10.69 -15.31
CA THR A 415 28.25 11.77 -14.35
C THR A 415 27.17 12.86 -14.37
N ALA A 416 26.78 13.33 -15.55
CA ALA A 416 25.80 14.40 -15.67
C ALA A 416 24.40 13.92 -15.23
N SER A 417 24.00 12.70 -15.64
CA SER A 417 22.75 12.09 -15.20
C SER A 417 22.71 11.91 -13.68
N ARG A 418 23.82 11.48 -13.06
CA ARG A 418 23.93 11.37 -11.59
C ARG A 418 23.83 12.73 -10.90
N CYS A 419 24.55 13.75 -11.38
CA CYS A 419 24.44 15.11 -10.82
C CYS A 419 23.03 15.68 -10.95
N LEU A 420 22.37 15.50 -12.10
CA LEU A 420 20.98 15.94 -12.25
C LEU A 420 20.03 15.14 -11.38
N THR A 421 20.24 13.83 -11.22
CA THR A 421 19.43 12.99 -10.32
C THR A 421 19.56 13.44 -8.87
N TYR A 422 20.79 13.75 -8.42
CA TYR A 422 21.05 14.38 -7.13
C TYR A 422 20.20 15.64 -6.97
N LEU A 423 20.26 16.55 -7.95
CA LEU A 423 19.57 17.84 -7.89
C LEU A 423 18.06 17.70 -7.93
N LEU A 424 17.53 16.81 -8.79
CA LEU A 424 16.11 16.49 -8.87
C LEU A 424 15.59 16.00 -7.52
N LEU A 425 16.22 14.96 -6.95
CA LEU A 425 15.82 14.42 -5.66
C LEU A 425 15.96 15.44 -4.53
N HIS A 426 17.02 16.26 -4.55
CA HIS A 426 17.20 17.30 -3.55
C HIS A 426 16.08 18.34 -3.58
N VAL A 427 15.74 18.84 -4.77
CA VAL A 427 14.67 19.82 -4.96
C VAL A 427 13.33 19.23 -4.53
N LEU A 428 13.00 18.01 -4.96
CA LEU A 428 11.75 17.34 -4.58
C LEU A 428 11.70 16.96 -3.09
N SER A 429 12.85 16.77 -2.44
CA SER A 429 12.91 16.49 -1.00
C SER A 429 12.40 17.64 -0.11
N ARG A 430 12.22 18.84 -0.69
CA ARG A 430 11.64 20.00 0.01
C ARG A 430 10.12 19.91 0.14
N GLU A 431 9.48 19.08 -0.68
CA GLU A 431 8.02 18.92 -0.77
C GLU A 431 7.49 17.71 0.03
N ILE A 432 8.38 17.00 0.74
CA ILE A 432 8.06 15.82 1.57
C ILE A 432 8.32 16.09 3.05
N ASP A 433 7.81 15.24 3.94
CA ASP A 433 8.10 15.39 5.37
C ASP A 433 9.59 15.18 5.71
N GLN A 434 9.90 15.53 6.95
CA GLN A 434 11.24 15.42 7.48
C GLN A 434 11.79 13.99 7.52
N GLN A 435 10.95 12.95 7.60
CA GLN A 435 11.44 11.57 7.67
C GLN A 435 11.79 11.06 6.27
N PHE A 436 10.88 11.24 5.33
CA PHE A 436 11.11 10.90 3.93
C PHE A 436 12.26 11.75 3.35
N LYS A 437 12.35 13.04 3.70
CA LYS A 437 13.49 13.88 3.35
C LYS A 437 14.83 13.29 3.80
N LYS A 438 14.89 12.70 5.01
CA LYS A 438 16.11 12.03 5.48
C LYS A 438 16.41 10.79 4.65
N GLY A 439 15.40 9.96 4.33
CA GLY A 439 15.59 8.81 3.46
C GLY A 439 16.08 9.18 2.05
N ILE A 440 15.50 10.22 1.44
CA ILE A 440 15.97 10.77 0.16
C ILE A 440 17.39 11.32 0.28
N ASN A 441 17.73 12.03 1.35
CA ASN A 441 19.09 12.50 1.58
C ASN A 441 20.08 11.33 1.72
N GLN A 442 19.69 10.21 2.34
CA GLN A 442 20.53 9.02 2.37
C GLN A 442 20.71 8.41 0.98
N LEU A 443 19.64 8.28 0.20
CA LEU A 443 19.69 7.83 -1.21
C LEU A 443 20.68 8.67 -2.03
N ILE A 444 20.59 9.99 -1.89
CA ILE A 444 21.49 10.97 -2.50
C ILE A 444 22.93 10.76 -1.99
N ASN A 445 23.12 10.65 -0.68
CA ASN A 445 24.44 10.52 -0.04
C ASN A 445 25.10 9.17 -0.28
N ILE A 446 24.38 8.12 -0.66
CA ILE A 446 25.02 6.87 -1.07
C ILE A 446 25.52 6.98 -2.52
N ASN A 447 24.77 7.70 -3.36
CA ASN A 447 25.01 7.76 -4.81
C ASN A 447 25.84 8.96 -5.28
N HIS A 448 26.23 9.88 -4.40
CA HIS A 448 26.95 11.11 -4.77
C HIS A 448 28.41 10.88 -5.24
N GLY A 449 28.98 9.69 -5.06
CA GLY A 449 30.43 9.43 -5.21
C GLY A 449 30.95 8.97 -6.57
N SER A 450 30.11 8.62 -7.56
CA SER A 450 30.60 7.91 -8.76
C SER A 450 31.27 8.79 -9.83
N ALA A 451 31.21 10.11 -9.68
CA ALA A 451 31.96 11.05 -10.53
C ALA A 451 33.40 11.16 -10.05
N ARG A 452 34.35 10.50 -10.72
CA ARG A 452 35.75 10.53 -10.33
C ARG A 452 36.39 11.84 -10.75
N ASN A 453 37.35 12.29 -9.94
CA ASN A 453 38.15 13.50 -10.22
C ASN A 453 38.77 13.41 -11.62
N ARG A 454 38.61 14.48 -12.42
CA ARG A 454 39.01 14.57 -13.84
C ARG A 454 38.24 13.68 -14.81
N ASP A 455 37.11 13.10 -14.42
CA ASP A 455 36.20 12.56 -15.42
C ASP A 455 35.74 13.69 -16.35
N VAL A 456 35.73 13.39 -17.64
CA VAL A 456 35.26 14.32 -18.68
C VAL A 456 33.77 14.13 -18.79
N VAL A 457 33.00 15.15 -18.43
CA VAL A 457 31.56 15.16 -18.64
C VAL A 457 31.31 15.34 -20.13
N SER A 458 30.38 14.55 -20.70
CA SER A 458 30.09 14.44 -22.15
C SER A 458 30.31 15.75 -22.93
N SER A 459 31.05 15.65 -24.04
CA SER A 459 31.47 16.78 -24.88
C SER A 459 30.42 17.24 -25.89
N LYS A 460 29.24 16.63 -25.92
CA LYS A 460 28.20 17.04 -26.86
C LYS A 460 27.47 18.24 -26.29
N GLU A 461 27.87 19.40 -26.79
CA GLU A 461 27.28 20.70 -26.52
C GLU A 461 25.73 20.60 -26.50
N ASN A 462 25.15 20.68 -25.30
CA ASN A 462 23.70 20.78 -25.04
C ASN A 462 22.82 19.58 -25.44
N GLU A 463 23.15 18.35 -25.04
CA GLU A 463 22.17 17.25 -25.20
C GLU A 463 20.86 17.56 -24.43
N TYR A 464 19.80 17.78 -25.23
CA TYR A 464 18.37 17.92 -24.89
C TYR A 464 17.79 19.23 -24.34
N GLY A 465 18.17 20.40 -24.87
CA GLY A 465 17.42 21.65 -24.65
C GLY A 465 18.16 22.70 -23.82
N GLY A 466 19.43 22.42 -23.49
CA GLY A 466 20.33 23.40 -22.90
C GLY A 466 20.06 23.67 -21.43
N LEU A 467 19.48 22.74 -20.68
CA LEU A 467 19.25 22.92 -19.24
C LEU A 467 20.56 23.22 -18.47
N ILE A 468 21.65 22.50 -18.80
CA ILE A 468 22.92 22.58 -18.07
C ILE A 468 23.85 23.67 -18.64
N GLU A 469 24.41 24.49 -17.75
CA GLU A 469 25.45 25.48 -18.02
C GLU A 469 26.67 25.21 -17.15
N TYR A 470 27.75 24.70 -17.75
CA TYR A 470 28.98 24.44 -17.01
C TYR A 470 29.80 25.71 -16.81
N LYS A 471 30.34 25.89 -15.61
CA LYS A 471 31.05 27.11 -15.20
C LYS A 471 32.36 26.81 -14.49
N ASN A 472 33.33 27.70 -14.68
CA ASN A 472 34.62 27.58 -14.03
C ASN A 472 34.49 27.97 -12.55
N LYS A 473 35.17 27.25 -11.65
CA LYS A 473 35.19 27.61 -10.22
C LYS A 473 35.70 29.03 -9.95
N LYS A 474 36.54 29.58 -10.84
CA LYS A 474 37.04 30.96 -10.76
C LYS A 474 35.92 32.00 -10.72
N ASP A 475 34.75 31.69 -11.27
CA ASP A 475 33.59 32.59 -11.24
C ASP A 475 33.11 32.80 -9.79
N LEU A 476 33.25 31.78 -8.94
CA LEU A 476 32.89 31.81 -7.52
C LEU A 476 34.03 32.35 -6.62
N GLU A 477 35.25 32.44 -7.14
CA GLU A 477 36.42 32.96 -6.42
C GLU A 477 36.60 34.49 -6.55
N LYS A 478 35.72 35.17 -7.31
CA LYS A 478 35.73 36.63 -7.47
C LYS A 478 35.29 37.34 -6.18
N ASP A 479 35.72 38.60 -6.02
CA ASP A 479 35.36 39.45 -4.87
C ASP A 479 33.83 39.63 -4.75
N ASP A 480 33.12 39.65 -5.88
CA ASP A 480 31.65 39.69 -5.96
C ASP A 480 31.11 38.52 -6.79
N ALA A 481 31.13 37.33 -6.20
CA ALA A 481 30.60 36.12 -6.82
C ALA A 481 29.10 36.25 -7.13
N ALA A 482 28.32 36.93 -6.27
CA ALA A 482 26.88 37.07 -6.44
C ALA A 482 26.53 37.83 -7.72
N SER A 483 27.15 38.99 -7.97
CA SER A 483 26.90 39.74 -9.20
C SER A 483 27.34 39.00 -10.47
N GLU A 484 28.40 38.19 -10.39
CA GLU A 484 28.80 37.32 -11.51
C GLU A 484 27.73 36.26 -11.80
N ILE A 485 27.18 35.62 -10.77
CA ILE A 485 26.10 34.63 -10.91
C ILE A 485 24.86 35.29 -11.51
N VAL A 486 24.43 36.43 -10.99
CA VAL A 486 23.27 37.19 -11.51
C VAL A 486 23.46 37.56 -12.98
N SER A 487 24.65 38.00 -13.37
CA SER A 487 24.99 38.29 -14.77
C SER A 487 24.88 37.05 -15.66
N ASN A 488 25.34 35.89 -15.18
CA ASN A 488 25.22 34.61 -15.88
C ASN A 488 23.74 34.19 -16.03
N ILE A 489 22.96 34.26 -14.96
CA ILE A 489 21.51 33.98 -14.92
C ILE A 489 20.80 34.82 -15.98
N LYS A 490 20.94 36.16 -15.93
CA LYS A 490 20.31 37.09 -16.87
C LYS A 490 20.73 36.89 -18.32
N THR A 491 21.93 36.38 -18.56
CA THR A 491 22.43 36.13 -19.92
C THR A 491 21.88 34.82 -20.47
N LYS A 492 21.74 33.78 -19.63
CA LYS A 492 21.42 32.41 -20.05
C LYS A 492 19.94 32.06 -20.02
N LEU A 493 19.13 32.74 -19.20
CA LEU A 493 17.67 32.59 -19.17
C LEU A 493 16.92 33.43 -20.22
N LYS A 494 17.61 34.17 -21.10
CA LYS A 494 16.91 34.91 -22.17
C LYS A 494 16.13 34.00 -23.11
N ASP A 495 16.60 32.77 -23.25
CA ASP A 495 16.06 31.77 -24.18
C ASP A 495 15.49 30.52 -23.47
N SER A 496 15.43 30.52 -22.12
CA SER A 496 14.86 29.42 -21.33
C SER A 496 14.20 29.92 -20.04
N SER A 497 13.23 29.18 -19.51
CA SER A 497 12.62 29.44 -18.19
C SER A 497 13.40 28.80 -17.05
N GLU A 498 14.11 27.71 -17.32
CA GLU A 498 14.89 26.99 -16.32
C GLU A 498 16.35 26.79 -16.75
N LYS A 499 17.26 26.76 -15.77
CA LYS A 499 18.70 26.45 -15.94
C LYS A 499 19.30 25.78 -14.71
N VAL A 500 20.31 24.94 -14.96
CA VAL A 500 21.20 24.35 -13.95
C VAL A 500 22.63 24.76 -14.24
N PHE A 501 23.21 25.60 -13.39
CA PHE A 501 24.62 26.00 -13.47
C PHE A 501 25.48 25.03 -12.68
N LEU A 502 26.52 24.45 -13.27
CA LEU A 502 27.44 23.54 -12.58
C LEU A 502 28.84 24.16 -12.50
N TRP A 503 29.19 24.73 -11.34
CA TRP A 503 30.51 25.29 -11.07
C TRP A 503 31.51 24.23 -10.61
N GLY A 504 32.71 24.28 -11.18
CA GLY A 504 33.75 23.27 -10.97
C GLY A 504 34.00 22.37 -12.17
N ILE A 505 33.30 22.64 -13.29
CA ILE A 505 33.50 21.99 -14.59
C ILE A 505 33.74 23.10 -15.63
N PRO A 506 34.99 23.36 -16.05
CA PRO A 506 35.27 24.38 -17.04
C PRO A 506 34.61 24.06 -18.38
N GLU A 507 34.02 25.06 -19.03
CA GLU A 507 33.30 24.88 -20.30
C GLU A 507 34.19 24.33 -21.42
N GLN A 508 35.47 24.73 -21.44
CA GLN A 508 36.41 24.36 -22.50
C GLN A 508 36.95 22.93 -22.36
N THR A 509 37.21 22.49 -21.14
CA THR A 509 37.81 21.16 -20.88
C THR A 509 36.77 20.11 -20.56
N ARG A 510 35.63 20.51 -19.98
CA ARG A 510 34.60 19.63 -19.40
C ARG A 510 35.14 18.63 -18.38
N GLU A 511 36.35 18.87 -17.87
CA GLU A 511 36.98 18.05 -16.84
C GLU A 511 36.43 18.46 -15.47
N LEU A 512 36.11 17.47 -14.65
CA LEU A 512 35.76 17.68 -13.24
C LEU A 512 36.98 18.14 -12.44
N ASP A 513 37.14 19.46 -12.32
CA ASP A 513 38.15 20.10 -11.47
C ASP A 513 37.70 20.16 -10.01
N GLY A 514 36.43 20.50 -9.79
CA GLY A 514 35.83 20.70 -8.48
C GLY A 514 36.43 21.84 -7.65
N LEU A 515 35.79 22.13 -6.54
CA LEU A 515 36.18 23.10 -5.52
C LEU A 515 36.72 22.36 -4.28
N ASN A 516 37.73 22.93 -3.61
CA ASN A 516 38.32 22.35 -2.40
C ASN A 516 37.41 22.60 -1.18
N THR A 517 37.06 21.54 -0.45
CA THR A 517 36.23 21.59 0.77
C THR A 517 36.85 22.41 1.91
N GLN A 518 38.16 22.62 1.92
CA GLN A 518 38.78 23.51 2.91
C GLN A 518 38.46 24.99 2.68
N SER A 519 38.07 25.35 1.46
CA SER A 519 37.81 26.75 1.05
C SER A 519 36.31 27.03 0.87
N TRP A 520 35.49 26.00 0.85
CA TRP A 520 34.06 26.05 0.58
C TRP A 520 33.32 25.26 1.65
N ASN A 521 32.27 25.84 2.22
CA ASN A 521 31.39 25.22 3.20
C ASN A 521 29.95 25.70 2.95
N ASP A 522 28.98 25.06 3.61
CA ASP A 522 27.55 25.37 3.47
C ASP A 522 27.30 26.86 3.76
N ASP A 523 27.82 27.40 4.86
CA ASP A 523 27.66 28.82 5.25
C ASP A 523 28.06 29.79 4.12
N ARG A 524 29.19 29.53 3.45
CA ARG A 524 29.68 30.37 2.36
C ARG A 524 28.76 30.27 1.14
N VAL A 525 28.28 29.08 0.82
CA VAL A 525 27.35 28.86 -0.31
C VAL A 525 26.01 29.53 -0.03
N THR A 526 25.45 29.37 1.17
CA THR A 526 24.22 30.04 1.61
C THR A 526 24.36 31.56 1.57
N THR A 527 25.48 32.11 2.04
CA THR A 527 25.73 33.57 1.98
C THR A 527 25.74 34.10 0.54
N ILE A 528 26.27 33.33 -0.42
CA ILE A 528 26.26 33.71 -1.84
C ILE A 528 24.85 33.60 -2.40
N GLU A 529 24.12 32.52 -2.09
CA GLU A 529 22.73 32.32 -2.51
C GLU A 529 21.82 33.47 -2.05
N GLU A 530 21.88 33.84 -0.78
CA GLU A 530 21.10 34.96 -0.22
C GLU A 530 21.37 36.25 -0.99
N ARG A 531 22.63 36.57 -1.26
CA ARG A 531 23.01 37.78 -2.02
C ARG A 531 22.56 37.72 -3.49
N VAL A 532 22.57 36.55 -4.12
CA VAL A 532 22.05 36.39 -5.48
C VAL A 532 20.54 36.64 -5.50
N ASN A 533 19.81 36.06 -4.55
CA ASN A 533 18.37 36.26 -4.41
C ASN A 533 18.02 37.74 -4.14
N GLU A 534 18.74 38.42 -3.24
CA GLU A 534 18.61 39.85 -2.98
C GLU A 534 18.79 40.68 -4.27
N GLN A 535 19.86 40.44 -5.02
CA GLN A 535 20.14 41.16 -6.26
C GLN A 535 19.10 40.89 -7.36
N LEU A 536 18.66 39.63 -7.53
CA LEU A 536 17.60 39.30 -8.49
C LEU A 536 16.28 39.99 -8.16
N GLN A 537 15.93 40.09 -6.87
CA GLN A 537 14.76 40.82 -6.39
C GLN A 537 14.89 42.33 -6.60
N GLU A 538 16.03 42.93 -6.26
CA GLU A 538 16.30 44.36 -6.50
C GLU A 538 16.19 44.72 -7.99
N ASP A 539 16.63 43.82 -8.85
CA ASP A 539 16.57 43.97 -10.31
C ASP A 539 15.19 43.66 -10.92
N ASN A 540 14.20 43.25 -10.10
CA ASN A 540 12.89 42.76 -10.52
C ASN A 540 13.00 41.69 -11.62
N PHE A 541 13.94 40.76 -11.47
CA PHE A 541 14.06 39.64 -12.39
C PHE A 541 12.90 38.66 -12.17
N ASP A 542 12.34 38.13 -13.26
CA ASP A 542 11.20 37.21 -13.21
C ASP A 542 11.70 35.77 -13.08
N TYR A 543 11.54 35.19 -11.88
CA TYR A 543 11.89 33.81 -11.55
C TYR A 543 11.03 33.34 -10.38
N THR A 544 10.86 32.02 -10.24
CA THR A 544 10.12 31.40 -9.14
C THR A 544 11.03 31.18 -7.95
N ASP A 545 12.18 30.55 -8.19
CA ASP A 545 13.10 30.18 -7.12
C ASP A 545 14.56 30.09 -7.61
N TYR A 546 15.51 30.38 -6.71
CA TYR A 546 16.93 30.16 -6.97
C TYR A 546 17.62 29.59 -5.74
N HIS A 547 18.34 28.48 -5.96
CA HIS A 547 19.09 27.79 -4.90
C HIS A 547 20.46 27.34 -5.33
N MET A 548 21.37 27.28 -4.36
CA MET A 548 22.68 26.72 -4.53
C MET A 548 22.83 25.43 -3.74
N GLN A 549 23.30 24.38 -4.40
CA GLN A 549 23.48 23.07 -3.79
C GLN A 549 24.91 22.57 -3.98
N ILE A 550 25.51 22.09 -2.89
CA ILE A 550 26.78 21.38 -2.95
C ILE A 550 26.53 19.94 -3.39
N ILE A 551 27.25 19.49 -4.42
CA ILE A 551 27.31 18.10 -4.85
C ILE A 551 28.71 17.59 -4.54
N PRO A 552 28.88 16.67 -3.58
CA PRO A 552 30.20 16.14 -3.29
C PRO A 552 30.72 15.25 -4.43
N LEU A 553 32.04 15.24 -4.65
CA LEU A 553 32.72 14.49 -5.70
C LEU A 553 33.66 13.44 -5.12
N GLY A 554 33.63 12.25 -5.73
CA GLY A 554 34.47 11.12 -5.38
C GLY A 554 34.16 10.48 -4.03
N ASP A 555 34.70 9.29 -3.80
CA ASP A 555 34.39 8.44 -2.64
C ASP A 555 34.72 9.07 -1.27
N ASN A 556 35.64 10.04 -1.23
CA ASN A 556 36.04 10.73 0.00
C ASN A 556 35.36 12.10 0.21
N GLY A 557 34.63 12.62 -0.78
CA GLY A 557 34.02 13.95 -0.71
C GLY A 557 35.02 15.11 -0.61
N ASP A 558 36.29 14.90 -0.93
CA ASP A 558 37.38 15.89 -0.78
C ASP A 558 37.27 17.09 -1.73
N ARG A 559 36.34 17.04 -2.68
CA ARG A 559 36.01 18.14 -3.60
C ARG A 559 34.53 18.21 -3.87
N TRP A 560 34.05 19.39 -4.21
CA TRP A 560 32.64 19.64 -4.50
C TRP A 560 32.42 20.25 -5.88
N ILE A 561 31.25 20.00 -6.48
CA ILE A 561 30.62 20.89 -7.44
C ILE A 561 29.66 21.77 -6.64
N ILE A 562 29.52 23.02 -7.06
CA ILE A 562 28.42 23.86 -6.62
C ILE A 562 27.45 23.96 -7.79
N ALA A 563 26.19 23.61 -7.55
CA ALA A 563 25.12 23.69 -8.53
C ALA A 563 24.22 24.90 -8.21
N GLY A 564 23.84 25.68 -9.20
CA GLY A 564 22.85 26.74 -9.10
C GLY A 564 21.62 26.38 -9.91
N LEU A 565 20.47 26.35 -9.26
CA LEU A 565 19.19 25.94 -9.84
C LEU A 565 18.31 27.18 -9.97
N ILE A 566 17.73 27.43 -11.14
CA ILE A 566 16.76 28.50 -11.33
C ILE A 566 15.63 28.06 -12.25
N TYR A 567 14.40 28.41 -11.88
CA TYR A 567 13.17 28.18 -12.62
C TYR A 567 12.07 29.17 -12.18
#